data_AF-A0A8I0BUT3-F1
#
_entry.id   AF-A0A8I0BUT3-F1
#
_cell.length_a   1.000
_cell.length_b   1.000
_cell.length_c   1.000
_cell.angle_alpha   90.00
_cell.angle_beta   90.00
_cell.angle_gamma   90.00
#
_symmetry.space_group_name_H-M   'P 1'
#
loop_
_entity.id
_entity.type
_entity.pdbx_description
1 polymer ?
#
loop_
_entity_poly.entity_id
_entity_poly.type
_entity_poly.pdbx_seq_one_letter_code
_entity_poly.pdbx_strand_id
1 'polypeptide(L)'
;MSSEDQVRPYHAGKETPGQEAADALSAVMSHAAEREDAQHQKAPPKTQAKWVLPLGVNLGVFALYMLIAPPAWFVMNPIEAVPVEEQADDMRLVMYMQALRVNAYRGEYGELPETLEDAGSAVPGVEYFAVGTDRYELITTIGEEVIRYDSQESPNEWVGSGATGKLLGGPDEPGPAT
;
A
#
# COMPACT_ATOMS: atom_id res chain seq x y z
N MET A 1 44.09 6.81 19.16
CA MET A 1 45.05 7.89 18.89
C MET A 1 45.18 7.98 17.37
N SER A 2 44.36 8.82 16.74
CA SER A 2 44.73 10.12 16.12
C SER A 2 45.47 9.92 14.79
N SER A 3 44.77 9.98 13.65
CA SER A 3 44.40 11.19 12.88
C SER A 3 45.54 11.63 11.98
N GLU A 4 45.34 11.61 10.65
CA GLU A 4 45.49 12.79 9.80
C GLU A 4 45.17 12.47 8.33
N ASP A 5 44.01 13.00 7.95
CA ASP A 5 43.49 13.18 6.60
C ASP A 5 44.40 14.19 5.87
N GLN A 6 45.25 13.71 4.97
CA GLN A 6 46.16 14.59 4.22
C GLN A 6 45.46 15.09 2.95
N VAL A 7 44.56 16.06 3.16
CA VAL A 7 43.96 16.88 2.11
C VAL A 7 45.07 17.65 1.39
N ARG A 8 45.28 17.36 0.10
CA ARG A 8 46.20 18.12 -0.73
C ARG A 8 45.62 19.52 -0.98
N PRO A 9 46.36 20.60 -0.71
CA PRO A 9 45.85 21.95 -0.93
C PRO A 9 45.58 22.18 -2.42
N TYR A 10 44.40 22.71 -2.71
CA TYR A 10 44.01 23.17 -4.04
C TYR A 10 44.95 24.32 -4.43
N HIS A 11 45.90 24.04 -5.32
CA HIS A 11 46.70 25.08 -5.94
C HIS A 11 45.81 25.77 -6.97
N ALA A 12 45.31 26.96 -6.63
CA ALA A 12 44.70 27.87 -7.58
C ALA A 12 45.78 28.38 -8.57
N GLY A 13 46.12 27.54 -9.55
CA GLY A 13 46.76 27.98 -10.77
C GLY A 13 45.81 28.92 -11.48
N LYS A 14 46.31 30.08 -11.92
CA LYS A 14 45.55 31.07 -12.67
C LYS A 14 45.32 30.55 -14.08
N GLU A 15 44.37 29.63 -14.24
CA GLU A 15 43.99 29.08 -15.54
C GLU A 15 42.63 29.67 -15.91
N THR A 16 42.54 30.22 -17.12
CA THR A 16 41.36 30.95 -17.56
C THR A 16 40.17 29.98 -17.74
N PRO A 17 38.95 30.35 -17.29
CA PRO A 17 37.76 29.46 -17.28
C PRO A 17 37.41 28.78 -18.61
N GLY A 18 37.88 29.32 -19.74
CA GLY A 18 37.67 28.74 -21.06
C GLY A 18 38.47 27.46 -21.33
N GLN A 19 39.59 27.22 -20.65
CA GLN A 19 40.42 26.03 -20.83
C GLN A 19 39.83 24.80 -20.14
N GLU A 20 39.39 24.94 -18.89
CA GLU A 20 38.71 23.86 -18.17
C GLU A 20 37.38 23.47 -18.85
N ALA A 21 36.66 24.46 -19.39
CA ALA A 21 35.45 24.20 -20.17
C ALA A 21 35.75 23.45 -21.49
N ALA A 22 36.85 23.80 -22.18
CA ALA A 22 37.27 23.11 -23.39
C ALA A 22 37.74 21.67 -23.11
N ASP A 23 38.45 21.45 -22.01
CA ASP A 23 38.89 20.11 -21.60
C ASP A 23 37.72 19.24 -21.10
N ALA A 24 36.77 19.81 -20.39
CA ALA A 24 35.55 19.10 -20.01
C ALA A 24 34.71 18.71 -21.24
N LEU A 25 34.58 19.62 -22.22
CA LEU A 25 33.86 19.35 -23.46
C LEU A 25 34.57 18.30 -24.33
N SER A 26 35.90 18.32 -24.41
CA SER A 26 36.67 17.33 -25.16
C SER A 26 36.60 15.95 -24.51
N ALA A 27 36.61 15.87 -23.18
CA ALA A 27 36.42 14.63 -22.43
C ALA A 27 35.01 14.05 -22.66
N VAL A 28 33.96 14.89 -22.63
CA VAL A 28 32.58 14.46 -22.90
C VAL A 28 32.40 14.02 -24.35
N MET A 29 32.97 14.75 -25.32
CA MET A 29 32.90 14.36 -26.73
C MET A 29 33.65 13.06 -27.01
N SER A 30 34.81 12.85 -26.40
CA SER A 30 35.56 11.60 -26.55
C SER A 30 34.77 10.42 -25.95
N HIS A 31 34.16 10.63 -24.78
CA HIS A 31 33.34 9.61 -24.14
C HIS A 31 32.02 9.33 -24.88
N ALA A 32 31.47 10.34 -25.56
CA ALA A 32 30.32 10.19 -26.44
C ALA A 32 30.68 9.43 -27.73
N ALA A 33 31.83 9.75 -28.34
CA ALA A 33 32.33 9.07 -29.53
C ALA A 33 32.65 7.59 -29.24
N GLU A 34 33.27 7.28 -28.10
CA GLU A 34 33.49 5.89 -27.68
C GLU A 34 32.20 5.10 -27.49
N ARG A 35 31.13 5.74 -26.98
CA ARG A 35 29.81 5.11 -26.86
C ARG A 35 29.13 4.92 -28.21
N GLU A 36 29.28 5.87 -29.13
CA GLU A 36 28.70 5.79 -30.46
C GLU A 36 29.39 4.70 -31.29
N ASP A 37 30.72 4.60 -31.23
CA ASP A 37 31.50 3.52 -31.85
C ASP A 37 31.15 2.14 -31.25
N ALA A 38 30.92 2.07 -29.93
CA ALA A 38 30.46 0.84 -29.28
C ALA A 38 29.02 0.44 -29.66
N GLN A 39 28.16 1.40 -30.00
CA GLN A 39 26.79 1.13 -30.48
C GLN A 39 26.74 0.80 -31.98
N HIS A 40 27.66 1.38 -32.78
CA HIS A 40 27.74 1.15 -34.22
C HIS A 40 28.43 -0.17 -34.57
N GLN A 41 29.24 -0.71 -33.65
CA GLN A 41 29.62 -2.11 -33.67
C GLN A 41 28.39 -2.98 -33.38
N LYS A 42 27.65 -3.34 -34.45
CA LYS A 42 26.58 -4.35 -34.38
C LYS A 42 27.16 -5.60 -33.73
N ALA A 43 26.80 -5.83 -32.48
CA ALA A 43 27.18 -7.05 -31.78
C ALA A 43 26.79 -8.24 -32.67
N PRO A 44 27.71 -9.19 -32.94
CA PRO A 44 27.39 -10.34 -33.76
C PRO A 44 26.14 -11.02 -33.16
N PRO A 45 25.21 -11.53 -33.98
CA PRO A 45 24.00 -12.16 -33.46
C PRO A 45 24.44 -13.24 -32.48
N LYS A 46 24.11 -13.05 -31.20
CA LYS A 46 24.47 -14.00 -30.14
C LYS A 46 23.92 -15.34 -30.59
N THR A 47 24.80 -16.27 -30.97
CA THR A 47 24.40 -17.63 -31.35
C THR A 47 23.70 -18.21 -30.13
N GLN A 48 22.37 -18.29 -30.19
CA GLN A 48 21.57 -18.84 -29.12
C GLN A 48 22.07 -20.27 -28.92
N ALA A 49 22.59 -20.58 -27.73
CA ALA A 49 23.18 -21.88 -27.47
C ALA A 49 22.12 -22.95 -27.81
N LYS A 50 22.49 -23.97 -28.58
CA LYS A 50 21.57 -25.01 -29.08
C LYS A 50 20.78 -25.73 -27.96
N TRP A 51 21.21 -25.59 -26.72
CA TRP A 51 20.58 -26.08 -25.49
C TRP A 51 19.42 -25.22 -24.98
N VAL A 52 19.29 -23.97 -25.41
CA VAL A 52 18.22 -23.05 -24.99
C VAL A 52 16.87 -23.50 -25.53
N LEU A 53 16.83 -24.04 -26.76
CA LEU A 53 15.61 -24.54 -27.38
C LEU A 53 15.02 -25.75 -26.62
N PRO A 54 15.76 -26.85 -26.36
CA PRO A 54 15.22 -27.96 -25.58
C PRO A 54 14.92 -27.55 -24.14
N LEU A 55 15.71 -26.66 -23.53
CA LEU A 55 15.43 -26.17 -22.18
C LEU A 55 14.09 -25.40 -22.13
N GLY A 56 13.85 -24.52 -23.09
CA GLY A 56 12.59 -23.77 -23.19
C GLY A 56 11.38 -24.68 -23.41
N VAL A 57 11.51 -25.71 -24.24
CA VAL A 57 10.44 -26.71 -24.45
C VAL A 57 10.16 -27.49 -23.17
N ASN A 58 11.20 -27.96 -22.45
CA ASN A 58 11.01 -28.67 -21.18
C ASN A 58 10.35 -27.77 -20.13
N LEU A 59 10.77 -26.51 -20.03
CA LEU A 59 10.17 -25.56 -19.10
C LEU A 59 8.71 -25.25 -19.45
N GLY A 60 8.38 -25.13 -20.74
CA GLY A 60 7.01 -24.94 -21.21
C GLY A 60 6.11 -26.15 -20.91
N VAL A 61 6.59 -27.37 -21.14
CA VAL A 61 5.87 -28.60 -20.78
C VAL A 61 5.70 -28.71 -19.27
N PHE A 62 6.71 -28.36 -18.49
CA PHE A 62 6.62 -28.33 -17.02
C PHE A 62 5.60 -27.32 -16.52
N ALA A 63 5.57 -26.11 -17.10
CA ALA A 63 4.56 -25.10 -16.78
C ALA A 63 3.14 -25.56 -17.15
N LEU A 64 2.96 -26.20 -18.32
CA LEU A 64 1.67 -26.76 -18.73
C LEU A 64 1.23 -27.91 -17.80
N TYR A 65 2.17 -28.75 -17.37
CA TYR A 65 1.91 -29.80 -16.40
C TYR A 65 1.46 -29.23 -15.05
N MET A 66 2.15 -28.21 -14.52
CA MET A 66 1.73 -27.55 -13.28
C MET A 66 0.34 -26.92 -13.37
N LEU A 67 -0.08 -26.45 -14.55
CA LEU A 67 -1.41 -25.87 -14.76
C LEU A 67 -2.52 -26.92 -14.78
N ILE A 68 -2.30 -28.07 -15.43
CA ILE A 68 -3.33 -29.12 -15.61
C ILE A 68 -3.37 -30.07 -14.41
N ALA A 69 -2.20 -30.41 -13.87
CA ALA A 69 -2.03 -31.35 -12.78
C ALA A 69 -1.12 -30.72 -11.72
N PRO A 70 -1.61 -29.71 -10.97
CA PRO A 70 -0.85 -29.12 -9.88
C PRO A 70 -0.44 -30.25 -8.91
N PRO A 71 0.86 -30.42 -8.65
CA PRO A 71 1.35 -31.52 -7.84
C PRO A 71 0.89 -31.35 -6.39
N ALA A 72 0.79 -32.43 -5.62
CA ALA A 72 0.27 -32.39 -4.25
C ALA A 72 1.06 -31.50 -3.27
N TRP A 73 2.31 -31.15 -3.60
CA TRP A 73 3.13 -30.19 -2.86
C TRP A 73 2.90 -28.73 -3.27
N PHE A 74 2.20 -28.49 -4.38
CA PHE A 74 1.74 -27.18 -4.82
C PHE A 74 0.39 -26.88 -4.16
N VAL A 75 0.44 -26.63 -2.85
CA VAL A 75 -0.72 -26.20 -2.08
C VAL A 75 -0.80 -24.69 -2.18
N MET A 76 -1.79 -24.19 -2.92
CA MET A 76 -2.19 -22.79 -2.83
C MET A 76 -2.73 -22.60 -1.42
N ASN A 77 -1.97 -21.94 -0.53
CA ASN A 77 -2.46 -21.68 0.81
C ASN A 77 -3.71 -20.80 0.67
N PRO A 78 -4.91 -21.28 1.01
CA PRO A 78 -6.08 -20.42 0.97
C PRO A 78 -5.84 -19.27 1.94
N ILE A 79 -6.09 -18.05 1.49
CA ILE A 79 -6.14 -16.91 2.41
C ILE A 79 -7.32 -17.24 3.33
N GLU A 80 -7.04 -17.52 4.60
CA GLU A 80 -8.09 -17.76 5.58
C GLU A 80 -9.00 -16.53 5.59
N ALA A 81 -10.32 -16.77 5.60
CA ALA A 81 -11.27 -15.69 5.72
C ALA A 81 -11.02 -14.98 7.05
N VAL A 82 -10.86 -13.66 6.99
CA VAL A 82 -10.69 -12.83 8.19
C VAL A 82 -11.88 -13.11 9.12
N PRO A 83 -11.67 -13.42 10.41
CA PRO A 83 -12.76 -13.67 11.34
C PRO A 83 -13.70 -12.46 11.40
N VAL A 84 -15.00 -12.72 11.58
CA VAL A 84 -16.04 -11.68 11.58
C VAL A 84 -15.73 -10.55 12.58
N GLU A 85 -15.13 -10.90 13.72
CA GLU A 85 -14.75 -9.93 14.75
C GLU A 85 -13.62 -8.99 14.32
N GLU A 86 -12.65 -9.48 13.54
CA GLU A 86 -11.58 -8.64 13.01
C GLU A 86 -12.10 -7.73 11.89
N GLN A 87 -13.05 -8.22 11.08
CA GLN A 87 -13.78 -7.38 10.11
C GLN A 87 -14.63 -6.30 10.81
N ALA A 88 -15.22 -6.60 11.97
CA ALA A 88 -15.97 -5.64 12.78
C ALA A 88 -15.10 -4.52 13.32
N ASP A 89 -13.90 -4.83 13.81
CA ASP A 89 -12.95 -3.82 14.28
C ASP A 89 -12.48 -2.90 13.14
N ASP A 90 -12.12 -3.47 12.00
CA ASP A 90 -11.74 -2.70 10.81
C ASP A 90 -12.88 -1.78 10.37
N MET A 91 -14.11 -2.28 10.40
CA MET A 91 -15.28 -1.49 10.03
C MET A 91 -15.60 -0.39 11.05
N ARG A 92 -15.39 -0.62 12.35
CA ARG A 92 -15.51 0.45 13.36
C ARG A 92 -14.54 1.59 13.08
N LEU A 93 -13.30 1.28 12.70
CA LEU A 93 -12.33 2.30 12.29
C LEU A 93 -12.79 3.06 11.04
N VAL A 94 -13.33 2.36 10.05
CA VAL A 94 -13.92 2.98 8.85
C VAL A 94 -15.07 3.92 9.21
N MET A 95 -16.01 3.47 10.04
CA MET A 95 -17.15 4.27 10.50
C MET A 95 -16.69 5.51 11.29
N TYR A 96 -15.66 5.38 12.13
CA TYR A 96 -15.04 6.52 12.82
C TYR A 96 -14.51 7.56 11.83
N MET A 97 -13.79 7.13 10.79
CA MET A 97 -13.28 8.04 9.76
C MET A 97 -14.41 8.73 8.98
N GLN A 98 -15.52 8.03 8.73
CA GLN A 98 -16.72 8.63 8.13
C GLN A 98 -17.38 9.66 9.05
N ALA A 99 -17.49 9.36 10.35
CA ALA A 99 -18.03 10.29 11.33
C ALA A 99 -17.20 11.60 11.39
N LEU A 100 -15.87 11.51 11.30
CA LEU A 100 -15.01 12.70 11.20
C LEU A 100 -15.30 13.55 9.97
N ARG A 101 -15.55 12.93 8.82
CA ARG A 101 -15.88 13.64 7.57
C ARG A 101 -17.24 14.33 7.65
N VAL A 102 -18.25 13.63 8.15
CA VAL A 102 -19.59 14.21 8.38
C VAL A 102 -19.52 15.39 9.35
N ASN A 103 -18.73 15.25 10.42
CA ASN A 103 -18.52 16.33 11.38
C ASN A 103 -17.76 17.52 10.79
N ALA A 104 -16.79 17.27 9.91
CA ALA A 104 -16.08 18.32 9.18
C ALA A 104 -17.01 19.06 8.21
N TYR A 105 -17.85 18.33 7.45
CA TYR A 105 -18.87 18.92 6.58
C TYR A 105 -19.83 19.82 7.37
N ARG A 106 -20.34 19.33 8.51
CA ARG A 106 -21.18 20.14 9.41
C ARG A 106 -20.45 21.38 9.92
N GLY A 107 -19.16 21.27 10.24
CA GLY A 107 -18.34 22.40 10.67
C GLY A 107 -18.13 23.46 9.57
N GLU A 108 -18.13 23.07 8.31
CA GLU A 108 -17.91 23.94 7.16
C GLU A 108 -19.20 24.60 6.64
N TYR A 109 -20.28 23.81 6.49
CA TYR A 109 -21.54 24.26 5.89
C TYR A 109 -22.62 24.60 6.93
N GLY A 110 -22.45 24.17 8.19
CA GLY A 110 -23.44 24.38 9.26
C GLY A 110 -24.64 23.43 9.21
N GLU A 111 -24.64 22.46 8.29
CA GLU A 111 -25.71 21.47 8.10
C GLU A 111 -25.13 20.05 7.96
N LEU A 112 -25.96 19.04 8.23
CA LEU A 112 -25.58 17.65 7.97
C LEU A 112 -25.68 17.35 6.46
N PRO A 113 -24.78 16.52 5.92
CA PRO A 113 -24.86 16.11 4.53
C PRO A 113 -26.11 15.26 4.29
N GLU A 114 -26.73 15.38 3.11
CA GLU A 114 -27.87 14.52 2.75
C GLU A 114 -27.40 13.07 2.53
N THR A 115 -26.18 12.91 1.99
CA THR A 115 -25.55 11.63 1.71
C THR A 115 -24.09 11.57 2.18
N LEU A 116 -23.54 10.37 2.39
CA LEU A 116 -22.11 10.23 2.69
C LEU A 116 -21.20 10.71 1.54
N GLU A 117 -21.72 10.78 0.32
CA GLU A 117 -21.00 11.28 -0.84
C GLU A 117 -20.83 12.81 -0.78
N ASP A 118 -21.78 13.53 -0.18
CA ASP A 118 -21.67 14.99 -0.01
C ASP A 118 -20.57 15.37 0.99
N ALA A 119 -20.38 14.56 2.03
CA ALA A 119 -19.28 14.70 2.98
C ALA A 119 -17.95 14.06 2.50
N GLY A 120 -17.90 13.55 1.26
CA GLY A 120 -16.69 13.03 0.64
C GLY A 120 -16.93 11.77 -0.17
N SER A 121 -16.55 10.61 0.37
CA SER A 121 -16.68 9.34 -0.35
C SER A 121 -17.30 8.30 0.56
N ALA A 122 -18.44 7.77 0.12
CA ALA A 122 -19.15 6.68 0.76
C ALA A 122 -18.31 5.41 0.73
N VAL A 123 -18.32 4.65 1.82
CA VAL A 123 -17.68 3.34 1.90
C VAL A 123 -18.77 2.27 1.75
N PRO A 124 -18.59 1.28 0.86
CA PRO A 124 -19.55 0.18 0.71
C PRO A 124 -19.79 -0.54 2.04
N GLY A 125 -21.05 -0.83 2.35
CA GLY A 125 -21.45 -1.52 3.57
C GLY A 125 -21.65 -0.61 4.78
N VAL A 126 -21.48 0.71 4.65
CA VAL A 126 -21.85 1.69 5.67
C VAL A 126 -23.07 2.48 5.20
N GLU A 127 -24.17 2.34 5.92
CA GLU A 127 -25.40 3.08 5.73
C GLU A 127 -25.41 4.32 6.63
N TYR A 128 -25.95 5.42 6.12
CA TYR A 128 -26.04 6.69 6.82
C TYR A 128 -27.49 7.13 6.93
N PHE A 129 -27.87 7.57 8.13
CA PHE A 129 -29.21 8.10 8.41
C PHE A 129 -29.09 9.42 9.15
N ALA A 130 -29.49 10.52 8.53
CA ALA A 130 -29.69 11.79 9.22
C ALA A 130 -30.96 11.71 10.08
N VAL A 131 -30.82 11.89 11.40
CA VAL A 131 -31.92 11.89 12.37
C VAL A 131 -32.18 13.33 12.80
N GLY A 132 -32.94 14.05 11.99
CA GLY A 132 -33.19 15.47 12.19
C GLY A 132 -32.04 16.34 11.68
N THR A 133 -31.82 17.49 12.30
CA THR A 133 -30.87 18.52 11.81
C THR A 133 -29.46 18.44 12.40
N ASP A 134 -29.27 17.77 13.54
CA ASP A 134 -27.97 17.77 14.25
C ASP A 134 -27.51 16.39 14.72
N ARG A 135 -28.29 15.34 14.44
CA ARG A 135 -27.93 13.96 14.78
C ARG A 135 -27.93 13.10 13.53
N TYR A 136 -27.01 12.16 13.47
CA TYR A 136 -26.98 11.13 12.45
C TYR A 136 -26.54 9.80 13.04
N GLU A 137 -26.77 8.73 12.29
CA GLU A 137 -26.37 7.39 12.64
C GLU A 137 -25.65 6.74 11.47
N LEU A 138 -24.62 5.96 11.78
CA LEU A 138 -23.94 5.09 10.83
C LEU A 138 -24.24 3.64 11.22
N ILE A 139 -24.62 2.83 10.24
CA ILE A 139 -24.96 1.42 10.46
C ILE A 139 -24.18 0.57 9.47
N THR A 140 -23.63 -0.53 9.93
CA THR A 140 -23.01 -1.54 9.07
C THR A 140 -23.42 -2.93 9.54
N THR A 141 -23.45 -3.88 8.62
CA THR A 141 -23.77 -5.28 8.91
C THR A 141 -22.65 -6.16 8.40
N ILE A 142 -22.07 -6.97 9.29
CA ILE A 142 -21.00 -7.91 8.96
C ILE A 142 -21.44 -9.31 9.39
N GLY A 143 -21.70 -10.17 8.41
CA GLY A 143 -22.35 -11.46 8.68
C GLY A 143 -23.74 -11.24 9.27
N GLU A 144 -23.91 -11.62 10.54
CA GLU A 144 -25.16 -11.44 11.31
C GLU A 144 -25.06 -10.31 12.35
N GLU A 145 -23.86 -9.73 12.54
CA GLU A 145 -23.64 -8.65 13.50
C GLU A 145 -23.99 -7.29 12.88
N VAL A 146 -24.84 -6.53 13.58
CA VAL A 146 -25.16 -5.14 13.22
C VAL A 146 -24.41 -4.21 14.15
N ILE A 147 -23.55 -3.37 13.58
CA ILE A 147 -22.77 -2.37 14.30
C ILE A 147 -23.37 -1.00 14.01
N ARG A 148 -23.73 -0.28 15.07
CA ARG A 148 -24.35 1.06 15.00
C ARG A 148 -23.50 2.07 15.73
N TYR A 149 -23.29 3.22 15.10
CA TYR A 149 -22.70 4.41 15.69
C TYR A 149 -23.75 5.53 15.72
N ASP A 150 -23.88 6.19 16.86
CA ASP A 150 -24.72 7.37 17.06
C ASP A 150 -23.84 8.61 17.20
N SER A 151 -24.15 9.67 16.46
CA SER A 151 -23.37 10.92 16.51
C SER A 151 -23.42 11.65 17.87
N GLN A 152 -24.32 11.26 18.78
CA GLN A 152 -24.33 11.78 20.16
C GLN A 152 -23.26 11.14 21.05
N GLU A 153 -22.73 9.98 20.66
CA GLU A 153 -21.62 9.32 21.35
C GLU A 153 -20.29 9.88 20.86
N SER A 154 -19.32 9.96 21.76
CA SER A 154 -17.94 10.35 21.41
C SER A 154 -17.36 9.33 20.43
N PRO A 155 -16.98 9.72 19.19
CA PRO A 155 -16.46 8.77 18.20
C PRO A 155 -15.21 8.02 18.70
N ASN A 156 -14.35 8.69 19.47
CA ASN A 156 -13.14 8.11 20.04
C ASN A 156 -13.43 7.06 21.13
N GLU A 157 -14.46 7.29 21.93
CA GLU A 157 -14.84 6.38 23.01
C GLU A 157 -15.54 5.14 22.43
N TRP A 158 -16.40 5.33 21.42
CA TRP A 158 -17.11 4.26 20.74
C TRP A 158 -16.15 3.28 20.05
N VAL A 159 -15.18 3.79 19.26
CA VAL A 159 -14.19 2.93 18.61
C VAL A 159 -13.27 2.23 19.62
N GLY A 160 -12.90 2.93 20.71
CA GLY A 160 -12.08 2.38 21.80
C GLY A 160 -12.80 1.30 22.62
N SER A 161 -14.11 1.40 22.79
CA SER A 161 -14.92 0.42 23.51
C SER A 161 -15.01 -0.91 22.75
N GLY A 162 -15.14 -0.85 21.43
CA GLY A 162 -15.04 -2.04 20.56
C GLY A 162 -13.68 -2.72 20.70
N ALA A 163 -12.58 -1.95 20.72
CA ALA A 163 -11.23 -2.48 20.89
C ALA A 163 -10.94 -3.01 22.32
N THR A 164 -11.62 -2.49 23.35
CA THR A 164 -11.40 -2.91 24.75
C THR A 164 -12.09 -4.23 25.07
N GLY A 165 -13.23 -4.53 24.43
CA GLY A 165 -13.88 -5.86 24.52
C GLY A 165 -12.94 -7.00 24.09
N LYS A 166 -12.01 -6.73 23.17
CA LYS A 166 -10.97 -7.64 22.69
C LYS A 166 -9.81 -7.84 23.67
N LEU A 167 -9.47 -6.84 24.49
CA LEU A 167 -8.34 -6.93 25.44
C LEU A 167 -8.71 -7.60 26.76
N LEU A 168 -10.00 -7.61 27.11
CA LEU A 168 -10.47 -8.19 28.38
C LEU A 168 -10.96 -9.63 28.27
N GLY A 169 -11.11 -10.17 27.05
CA GLY A 169 -11.81 -11.43 26.84
C GLY A 169 -13.30 -11.27 27.14
N GLY A 170 -14.16 -11.72 26.23
CA GLY A 170 -15.60 -11.64 26.42
C GLY A 170 -16.02 -12.24 27.78
N PRO A 171 -17.01 -11.64 28.47
CA PRO A 171 -17.52 -12.20 29.71
C PRO A 171 -18.19 -13.55 29.45
N ASP A 172 -17.66 -14.57 30.12
CA ASP A 172 -18.32 -15.79 30.56
C ASP A 172 -19.06 -16.62 29.50
N GLU A 173 -18.40 -17.68 29.02
CA GLU A 173 -19.11 -18.94 28.73
C GLU A 173 -19.96 -19.29 29.97
N PRO A 174 -21.29 -19.42 29.86
CA PRO A 174 -22.06 -20.07 30.91
C PRO A 174 -21.60 -21.53 30.96
N GLY A 175 -20.84 -21.86 32.01
CA GLY A 175 -20.41 -23.24 32.28
C GLY A 175 -21.59 -24.20 32.22
N PRO A 176 -21.36 -25.46 31.79
CA PRO A 176 -22.44 -26.42 31.60
C PRO A 176 -23.20 -26.60 32.91
N ALA A 177 -24.49 -26.28 32.87
CA ALA A 177 -25.42 -26.65 33.92
C ALA A 177 -25.62 -28.17 33.87
N THR A 178 -25.15 -28.83 34.94
CA THR A 178 -25.42 -30.20 35.41
C THR A 178 -24.98 -31.38 34.55
#